data_AF-A0A537JZT4-F1
#
_entry.id   AF-A0A537JZT4-F1
#
_cell.length_a   1.000
_cell.length_b   1.000
_cell.length_c   1.000
_cell.angle_alpha   90.00
_cell.angle_beta   90.00
_cell.angle_gamma   90.00
#
_symmetry.space_group_name_H-M   'P 1'
#
loop_
_entity.id
_entity.type
_entity.pdbx_description
1 polymer ?
#
loop_
_entity_poly.entity_id
_entity_poly.type
_entity_poly.pdbx_seq_one_letter_code
_entity_poly.pdbx_strand_id
1 'polypeptide(L)'
;MNKIWLVMKREYVTRVRNKTFLLSTILLPLVMVLFITGAVFFAARPEGKKKIAVIDKKGSLENFLKSDTSKMIFDFNSGADTSNFSQKGFDGLLYAVDSTGQHFLLKTQKAASNETMDRLRDRLSNAYVSGKLLEKNITINQIDSINKASSSYYTVDNTDEKNKNVNSSVNAGIGFASGIIIYITMFIFGAMVMRGVMEEKTTRIAEVIISSVKPFQLMMGKILGIGAVGLTQMLLWIILIFLISTAAFTFLPTDVLEQVKHIQSNPGMMTSNPGQYSAAAKGIANLTNLNWPLILGCFLFYFLGG
;
A
#
# COMPACT_ATOMS: atom_id res chain seq x y z
N MET A 1 -4.33 39.05 30.58
CA MET A 1 -4.02 37.73 29.98
C MET A 1 -5.15 36.71 30.09
N ASN A 2 -6.09 36.80 31.04
CA ASN A 2 -7.21 35.85 31.17
C ASN A 2 -8.21 35.79 30.01
N LYS A 3 -8.41 36.88 29.24
CA LYS A 3 -9.46 36.94 28.21
C LYS A 3 -9.18 36.06 26.98
N ILE A 4 -7.93 35.98 26.52
CA ILE A 4 -7.52 35.09 25.40
C ILE A 4 -7.74 33.62 25.78
N TRP A 5 -7.30 33.24 26.98
CA TRP A 5 -7.47 31.88 27.49
C TRP A 5 -8.95 31.50 27.66
N LEU A 6 -9.79 32.41 28.16
CA LEU A 6 -11.23 32.20 28.29
C LEU A 6 -11.90 31.93 26.93
N VAL A 7 -11.56 32.74 25.91
CA VAL A 7 -12.07 32.55 24.55
C VAL A 7 -11.56 31.22 23.97
N MET A 8 -10.27 30.93 24.10
CA MET A 8 -9.67 29.66 23.66
C MET A 8 -10.36 28.46 24.29
N LYS A 9 -10.53 28.45 25.62
CA LYS A 9 -11.19 27.36 26.35
C LYS A 9 -12.63 27.17 25.89
N ARG A 10 -13.38 28.25 25.73
CA ARG A 10 -14.77 28.19 25.24
C ARG A 10 -14.81 27.58 23.85
N GLU A 11 -13.98 28.07 22.93
CA GLU A 11 -13.95 27.60 21.55
C GLU A 11 -13.56 26.11 21.48
N TYR A 12 -12.51 25.73 22.19
CA TYR A 12 -12.03 24.36 22.28
C TYR A 12 -13.10 23.41 22.83
N VAL A 13 -13.69 23.72 23.98
CA VAL A 13 -14.68 22.85 24.65
C VAL A 13 -15.94 22.71 23.80
N THR A 14 -16.39 23.80 23.17
CA THR A 14 -17.59 23.79 22.32
C THR A 14 -17.41 22.86 21.11
N ARG A 15 -16.21 22.82 20.53
CA ARG A 15 -15.90 21.96 19.38
C ARG A 15 -15.63 20.51 19.78
N VAL A 16 -14.79 20.27 20.79
CA VAL A 16 -14.41 18.91 21.20
C VAL A 16 -15.60 18.13 21.77
N ARG A 17 -16.54 18.81 22.43
CA ARG A 17 -17.77 18.17 22.94
C ARG A 17 -18.86 17.98 21.88
N ASN A 18 -18.65 18.50 20.67
CA ASN A 18 -19.63 18.31 19.61
C ASN A 18 -19.63 16.84 19.18
N LYS A 19 -20.81 16.19 19.23
CA LYS A 19 -20.98 14.78 18.83
C LYS A 19 -20.49 14.53 17.42
N THR A 20 -20.68 15.48 16.50
CA THR A 20 -20.23 15.38 15.11
C THR A 20 -18.72 15.36 15.02
N PHE A 21 -18.02 16.18 15.83
CA PHE A 21 -16.56 16.19 15.90
C PHE A 21 -16.02 14.87 16.45
N LEU A 22 -16.61 14.36 17.55
CA LEU A 22 -16.17 13.10 18.14
C LEU A 22 -16.43 11.92 17.19
N LEU A 23 -17.59 11.90 16.55
CA LEU A 23 -17.95 10.88 15.57
C LEU A 23 -17.00 10.90 14.38
N SER A 24 -16.75 12.05 13.75
CA SER A 24 -15.87 12.13 12.59
C SER A 24 -14.41 11.81 12.93
N THR A 25 -13.95 12.24 14.11
CA THR A 25 -12.58 12.00 14.60
C THR A 25 -12.31 10.51 14.80
N ILE A 26 -13.28 9.75 15.31
CA ILE A 26 -13.11 8.31 15.57
C ILE A 26 -13.42 7.49 14.31
N LEU A 27 -14.46 7.86 13.56
CA LEU A 27 -14.93 7.10 12.41
C LEU A 27 -13.90 7.07 11.29
N LEU A 28 -13.21 8.18 11.01
CA LEU A 28 -12.28 8.25 9.89
C LEU A 28 -11.08 7.30 10.04
N PRO A 29 -10.30 7.32 11.16
CA PRO A 29 -9.25 6.33 11.38
C PRO A 29 -9.77 4.89 11.41
N LEU A 30 -10.94 4.66 12.00
CA LEU A 30 -11.55 3.34 12.06
C LEU A 30 -11.83 2.79 10.66
N VAL A 31 -12.46 3.58 9.80
CA VAL A 31 -12.74 3.21 8.41
C VAL A 31 -11.45 3.01 7.62
N MET A 32 -10.45 3.88 7.79
CA MET A 32 -9.16 3.73 7.11
C MET A 32 -8.47 2.42 7.49
N VAL A 33 -8.34 2.11 8.79
CA VAL A 33 -7.70 0.87 9.23
C VAL A 33 -8.51 -0.34 8.80
N LEU A 34 -9.84 -0.33 8.96
CA LEU A 34 -10.70 -1.43 8.52
C LEU A 34 -10.61 -1.68 7.01
N PHE A 35 -10.54 -0.62 6.21
CA PHE A 35 -10.37 -0.72 4.76
C PHE A 35 -8.99 -1.29 4.40
N ILE A 36 -7.90 -0.80 5.01
CA ILE A 36 -6.54 -1.28 4.77
C ILE A 36 -6.42 -2.75 5.20
N THR A 37 -6.81 -3.09 6.43
CA THR A 37 -6.77 -4.46 6.94
C THR A 37 -7.67 -5.39 6.14
N GLY A 38 -8.86 -4.95 5.74
CA GLY A 38 -9.76 -5.71 4.88
C GLY A 38 -9.13 -5.99 3.51
N ALA A 39 -8.58 -4.97 2.85
CA ALA A 39 -7.90 -5.12 1.57
C ALA A 39 -6.70 -6.07 1.67
N VAL A 40 -5.89 -5.94 2.72
CA VAL A 40 -4.77 -6.85 3.01
C VAL A 40 -5.26 -8.27 3.27
N PHE A 41 -6.32 -8.47 4.05
CA PHE A 41 -6.89 -9.78 4.34
C PHE A 41 -7.40 -10.47 3.08
N PHE A 42 -8.09 -9.74 2.20
CA PHE A 42 -8.54 -10.27 0.91
C PHE A 42 -7.37 -10.54 -0.05
N ALA A 43 -6.36 -9.68 -0.08
CA ALA A 43 -5.15 -9.88 -0.90
C ALA A 43 -4.25 -11.01 -0.38
N ALA A 44 -4.28 -11.30 0.92
CA ALA A 44 -3.52 -12.37 1.56
C ALA A 44 -4.15 -13.76 1.33
N ARG A 45 -5.39 -13.83 0.84
CA ARG A 45 -6.00 -15.12 0.55
C ARG A 45 -5.23 -15.80 -0.57
N PRO A 46 -4.85 -17.09 -0.41
CA PRO A 46 -4.23 -17.84 -1.49
C PRO A 46 -5.15 -17.78 -2.71
N GLU A 47 -4.68 -17.23 -3.82
CA GLU A 47 -5.34 -17.46 -5.10
C GLU A 47 -5.36 -18.98 -5.31
N GLY A 48 -6.55 -19.56 -5.45
CA GLY A 48 -6.69 -21.00 -5.67
C GLY A 48 -5.85 -21.44 -6.88
N LYS A 49 -5.39 -22.70 -6.86
CA LYS A 49 -4.54 -23.27 -7.91
C LYS A 49 -5.12 -22.97 -9.30
N LYS A 50 -4.38 -22.25 -10.13
CA LYS A 50 -4.79 -21.91 -11.49
C LYS A 50 -4.43 -23.04 -12.44
N LYS A 51 -5.42 -23.59 -13.13
CA LYS A 51 -5.20 -24.59 -14.17
C LYS A 51 -5.22 -23.88 -15.53
N ILE A 52 -4.10 -23.92 -16.23
CA ILE A 52 -3.94 -23.33 -17.57
C ILE A 52 -3.75 -24.47 -18.56
N ALA A 53 -4.67 -24.58 -19.50
CA ALA A 53 -4.51 -25.46 -20.66
C ALA A 53 -3.51 -24.82 -21.63
N VAL A 54 -2.58 -25.60 -22.17
CA VAL A 54 -1.56 -25.12 -23.11
C VAL A 54 -1.70 -25.86 -24.43
N ILE A 55 -1.88 -25.12 -25.52
CA ILE A 55 -1.84 -25.63 -26.89
C ILE A 55 -0.50 -25.21 -27.49
N ASP A 56 0.44 -26.16 -27.48
CA ASP A 56 1.75 -26.00 -28.11
C ASP A 56 1.94 -27.09 -29.16
N LYS A 57 1.77 -26.70 -30.44
CA LYS A 57 1.90 -27.63 -31.57
C LYS A 57 3.36 -27.98 -31.92
N LYS A 58 4.33 -27.20 -31.44
CA LYS A 58 5.75 -27.39 -31.76
C LYS A 58 6.55 -28.01 -30.62
N GLY A 59 5.95 -28.18 -29.44
CA GLY A 59 6.63 -28.69 -28.25
C GLY A 59 7.73 -27.75 -27.75
N SER A 60 7.66 -26.46 -28.09
CA SER A 60 8.65 -25.45 -27.70
C SER A 60 8.55 -25.05 -26.21
N LEU A 61 7.43 -25.32 -25.55
CA LEU A 61 7.17 -25.00 -24.14
C LEU A 61 7.05 -26.22 -23.24
N GLU A 62 6.65 -27.39 -23.74
CA GLU A 62 6.37 -28.59 -22.93
C GLU A 62 7.55 -28.99 -22.03
N ASN A 63 8.77 -28.92 -22.54
CA ASN A 63 9.98 -29.32 -21.81
C ASN A 63 10.52 -28.23 -20.86
N PHE A 64 10.09 -26.98 -21.01
CA PHE A 64 10.67 -25.83 -20.32
C PHE A 64 9.71 -25.16 -19.34
N LEU A 65 8.42 -25.19 -19.64
CA LEU A 65 7.38 -24.58 -18.82
C LEU A 65 6.93 -25.56 -17.74
N LYS A 66 7.67 -25.56 -16.62
CA LYS A 66 7.35 -26.41 -15.47
C LYS A 66 6.15 -25.88 -14.69
N SER A 67 5.23 -26.78 -14.36
CA SER A 67 4.12 -26.52 -13.43
C SER A 67 4.62 -26.25 -12.02
N ASP A 68 3.93 -25.38 -11.31
CA ASP A 68 4.05 -25.18 -9.87
C ASP A 68 2.79 -25.68 -9.20
N THR A 69 2.87 -26.91 -8.69
CA THR A 69 1.78 -27.66 -8.07
C THR A 69 1.08 -26.89 -6.93
N SER A 70 1.74 -25.88 -6.36
CA SER A 70 1.18 -25.05 -5.29
C SER A 70 0.32 -23.89 -5.80
N LYS A 71 0.56 -23.38 -7.02
CA LYS A 71 -0.07 -22.13 -7.50
C LYS A 71 -0.55 -22.15 -8.96
N MET A 72 0.16 -22.80 -9.88
CA MET A 72 -0.16 -22.79 -11.31
C MET A 72 0.19 -24.12 -11.98
N ILE A 73 -0.80 -24.78 -12.56
CA ILE A 73 -0.67 -26.07 -13.23
C ILE A 73 -0.88 -25.87 -14.73
N PHE A 74 0.12 -26.24 -15.53
CA PHE A 74 0.03 -26.28 -16.99
C PHE A 74 -0.32 -27.69 -17.45
N ASP A 75 -1.33 -27.78 -18.31
CA ASP A 75 -1.76 -29.04 -18.92
C ASP A 75 -1.68 -28.95 -20.44
N PHE A 76 -0.72 -29.68 -21.01
CA PHE A 76 -0.44 -29.74 -22.44
C PHE A 76 -1.32 -30.74 -23.20
N ASN A 77 -2.00 -31.65 -22.50
CA ASN A 77 -2.86 -32.68 -23.10
C ASN A 77 -4.32 -32.56 -22.63
N SER A 78 -4.78 -31.32 -22.47
CA SER A 78 -6.13 -31.01 -22.02
C SER A 78 -7.21 -31.27 -23.08
N GLY A 79 -6.81 -31.35 -24.37
CA GLY A 79 -7.72 -31.33 -25.53
C GLY A 79 -8.66 -30.11 -25.52
N ALA A 80 -8.31 -29.06 -24.77
CA ALA A 80 -9.10 -27.85 -24.63
C ALA A 80 -8.82 -26.91 -25.80
N ASP A 81 -9.85 -26.15 -26.19
CA ASP A 81 -9.81 -25.13 -27.22
C ASP A 81 -10.47 -23.85 -26.68
N THR A 82 -10.31 -22.76 -27.42
CA THR A 82 -10.76 -21.39 -27.14
C THR A 82 -12.25 -21.26 -26.82
N SER A 83 -13.06 -22.28 -27.12
CA SER A 83 -14.51 -22.35 -26.85
C SER A 83 -14.86 -23.20 -25.62
N ASN A 84 -14.05 -24.21 -25.25
CA ASN A 84 -14.44 -25.24 -24.28
C ASN A 84 -13.54 -25.33 -23.04
N PHE A 85 -12.42 -24.59 -22.98
CA PHE A 85 -11.46 -24.68 -21.88
C PHE A 85 -12.10 -24.42 -20.50
N SER A 86 -13.03 -23.47 -20.41
CA SER A 86 -13.77 -23.16 -19.18
C SER A 86 -14.69 -24.32 -18.75
N GLN A 87 -15.39 -24.96 -19.70
CA GLN A 87 -16.28 -26.10 -19.42
C GLN A 87 -15.50 -27.32 -18.94
N LYS A 88 -14.25 -27.46 -19.40
CA LYS A 88 -13.31 -28.50 -18.96
C LYS A 88 -12.62 -28.19 -17.61
N GLY A 89 -12.95 -27.06 -16.97
CA GLY A 89 -12.43 -26.69 -15.66
C GLY A 89 -11.05 -26.04 -15.67
N PHE A 90 -10.63 -25.44 -16.79
CA PHE A 90 -9.42 -24.63 -16.88
C PHE A 90 -9.74 -23.14 -16.67
N ASP A 91 -8.91 -22.45 -15.89
CA ASP A 91 -9.01 -21.01 -15.63
C ASP A 91 -8.58 -20.17 -16.86
N GLY A 92 -7.73 -20.73 -17.70
CA GLY A 92 -7.23 -20.08 -18.91
C GLY A 92 -6.70 -21.05 -19.95
N LEU A 93 -6.57 -20.55 -21.17
CA LEU A 93 -6.00 -21.25 -22.32
C LEU A 93 -4.85 -20.42 -22.88
N LEU A 94 -3.67 -21.02 -22.94
CA LEU A 94 -2.50 -20.47 -23.59
C LEU A 94 -2.32 -21.15 -24.95
N TYR A 95 -2.30 -20.40 -26.05
CA TYR A 95 -2.14 -20.96 -27.39
C TYR A 95 -1.26 -20.09 -28.27
N ALA A 96 -0.52 -20.72 -29.19
CA ALA A 96 0.27 -20.01 -30.19
C ALA A 96 -0.65 -19.38 -31.25
N VAL A 97 -0.47 -18.09 -31.52
CA VAL A 97 -1.25 -17.34 -32.53
C VAL A 97 -0.71 -17.59 -33.93
N ASP A 98 0.61 -17.68 -34.02
CA ASP A 98 1.32 -17.72 -35.29
C ASP A 98 1.86 -19.13 -35.57
N SER A 99 1.88 -19.52 -36.84
CA SER A 99 2.49 -20.77 -37.32
C SER A 99 3.98 -20.89 -36.98
N THR A 100 4.62 -19.78 -36.59
CA THR A 100 5.99 -19.72 -36.08
C THR A 100 6.12 -20.32 -34.68
N GLY A 101 5.05 -20.33 -33.88
CA GLY A 101 5.07 -20.77 -32.48
C GLY A 101 5.83 -19.83 -31.54
N GLN A 102 6.03 -18.57 -31.95
CA GLN A 102 6.82 -17.58 -31.20
C GLN A 102 5.97 -16.61 -30.39
N HIS A 103 4.69 -16.47 -30.73
CA HIS A 103 3.75 -15.58 -30.04
C HIS A 103 2.61 -16.40 -29.44
N PHE A 104 2.45 -16.29 -28.12
CA PHE A 104 1.38 -16.96 -27.37
C PHE A 104 0.37 -15.92 -26.86
N LEU A 105 -0.90 -16.24 -26.98
CA LEU A 105 -1.99 -15.50 -26.35
C LEU A 105 -2.57 -16.31 -25.19
N LEU A 106 -2.80 -15.62 -24.08
CA LEU A 106 -3.58 -16.15 -22.96
C LEU A 106 -5.02 -15.67 -23.08
N LYS A 107 -5.95 -16.62 -23.19
CA LYS A 107 -7.39 -16.37 -23.08
C LYS A 107 -7.87 -16.83 -21.70
N THR A 108 -8.51 -15.95 -20.96
CA THR A 108 -9.11 -16.25 -19.65
C THR A 108 -10.59 -15.91 -19.65
N GLN A 109 -11.37 -16.62 -18.83
CA GLN A 109 -12.81 -16.33 -18.68
C GLN A 109 -13.06 -15.19 -17.69
N LYS A 110 -12.24 -15.13 -16.64
CA LYS A 110 -12.23 -14.06 -15.64
C LYS A 110 -10.93 -13.29 -15.79
N ALA A 111 -10.97 -11.97 -15.61
CA ALA A 111 -9.77 -11.14 -15.58
C ALA A 111 -8.74 -11.77 -14.62
N ALA A 112 -7.58 -12.13 -15.15
CA ALA A 112 -6.47 -12.62 -14.34
C ALA A 112 -5.92 -11.46 -13.49
N SER A 113 -5.52 -11.75 -12.25
CA SER A 113 -4.83 -10.78 -11.42
C SER A 113 -3.49 -10.40 -12.06
N ASN A 114 -3.01 -9.18 -11.81
CA ASN A 114 -1.68 -8.74 -12.26
C ASN A 114 -0.60 -9.71 -11.77
N GLU A 115 -0.73 -10.24 -10.55
CA GLU A 115 0.19 -11.25 -10.01
C GLU A 115 0.20 -12.53 -10.86
N THR A 116 -0.97 -13.09 -11.21
CA THR A 116 -1.05 -14.26 -12.08
C THR A 116 -0.42 -13.96 -13.46
N MET A 117 -0.67 -12.77 -14.00
CA MET A 117 -0.18 -12.36 -15.31
C MET A 117 1.35 -12.18 -15.32
N ASP A 118 1.91 -11.49 -14.33
CA ASP A 118 3.35 -11.27 -14.17
C ASP A 118 4.08 -12.60 -14.00
N ARG A 119 3.55 -13.50 -13.17
CA ARG A 119 4.15 -14.82 -12.94
C ARG A 119 4.09 -15.70 -14.17
N LEU A 120 2.98 -15.66 -14.92
CA LEU A 120 2.88 -16.36 -16.19
C LEU A 120 3.89 -15.77 -17.21
N ARG A 121 3.98 -14.44 -17.30
CA ARG A 121 4.93 -13.74 -18.17
C ARG A 121 6.37 -14.14 -17.86
N ASP A 122 6.77 -14.13 -16.59
CA ASP A 122 8.11 -14.52 -16.17
C ASP A 122 8.40 -15.98 -16.52
N ARG A 123 7.45 -16.89 -16.29
CA ARG A 123 7.60 -18.30 -16.63
C ARG A 123 7.69 -18.55 -18.13
N LEU A 124 6.85 -17.90 -18.93
CA LEU A 124 6.90 -18.01 -20.38
C LEU A 124 8.18 -17.41 -20.93
N SER A 125 8.61 -16.25 -20.42
CA SER A 125 9.88 -15.62 -20.77
C SER A 125 11.06 -16.55 -20.47
N ASN A 126 11.11 -17.10 -19.25
CA ASN A 126 12.17 -18.03 -18.85
C ASN A 126 12.15 -19.31 -19.69
N ALA A 127 10.97 -19.90 -19.92
CA ALA A 127 10.83 -21.08 -20.77
C ALA A 127 11.31 -20.82 -22.21
N TYR A 128 10.94 -19.67 -22.79
CA TYR A 128 11.38 -19.26 -24.12
C TYR A 128 12.89 -19.04 -24.19
N VAL A 129 13.46 -18.33 -23.22
CA VAL A 129 14.90 -18.08 -23.13
C VAL A 129 15.66 -19.40 -22.98
N SER A 130 15.23 -20.29 -22.08
CA SER A 130 15.83 -21.62 -21.92
C SER A 130 15.79 -22.45 -23.20
N GLY A 131 14.67 -22.43 -23.93
CA GLY A 131 14.56 -23.09 -25.23
C GLY A 131 15.54 -22.53 -26.26
N LYS A 132 15.65 -21.19 -26.37
CA LYS A 132 16.59 -20.53 -27.29
C LYS A 132 18.06 -20.72 -26.94
N LEU A 133 18.38 -20.88 -25.67
CA LEU A 133 19.75 -21.15 -25.24
C LEU A 133 20.16 -22.59 -25.58
N LEU A 134 19.25 -23.57 -25.44
CA LEU A 134 19.51 -24.94 -25.89
C LEU A 134 19.68 -25.03 -27.41
N GLU A 135 18.89 -24.30 -28.21
CA GLU A 135 19.10 -24.20 -29.68
C GLU A 135 20.52 -23.71 -30.03
N LYS A 136 21.14 -22.91 -29.15
CA LYS A 136 22.51 -22.40 -29.30
C LYS A 136 23.57 -23.26 -28.61
N ASN A 137 23.25 -24.50 -28.21
CA ASN A 137 24.12 -25.42 -27.48
C ASN A 137 24.58 -24.94 -26.10
N ILE A 138 23.89 -24.00 -25.47
CA ILE A 138 24.18 -23.55 -24.10
C ILE A 138 23.37 -24.42 -23.14
N THR A 139 24.04 -25.22 -22.31
CA THR A 139 23.36 -26.19 -21.43
C THR A 139 22.75 -25.51 -20.21
N ILE A 140 21.56 -25.95 -19.77
CA ILE A 140 20.82 -25.43 -18.60
C ILE A 140 21.71 -25.30 -17.35
N ASN A 141 22.63 -26.25 -17.12
CA ASN A 141 23.56 -26.23 -15.97
C ASN A 141 24.54 -25.04 -16.00
N GLN A 142 24.93 -24.55 -17.18
CA GLN A 142 25.79 -23.37 -17.33
C GLN A 142 24.99 -22.08 -17.07
N ILE A 143 23.70 -22.09 -17.37
CA ILE A 143 22.81 -20.95 -17.12
C ILE A 143 22.48 -20.84 -15.63
N ASP A 144 22.22 -21.96 -14.96
CA ASP A 144 21.98 -22.00 -13.52
C ASP A 144 23.21 -21.55 -12.73
N SER A 145 24.42 -21.92 -13.17
CA SER A 145 25.66 -21.45 -12.54
C SER A 145 25.90 -19.95 -12.76
N ILE A 146 25.58 -19.41 -13.95
CA ILE A 146 25.65 -17.97 -14.25
C ILE A 146 24.61 -17.18 -13.44
N ASN A 147 23.36 -17.65 -13.37
CA ASN A 147 22.30 -17.00 -12.59
C ASN A 147 22.65 -16.98 -11.09
N LYS A 148 23.20 -18.08 -10.57
CA LYS A 148 23.67 -18.16 -9.18
C LYS A 148 24.85 -17.22 -8.93
N ALA A 149 25.81 -17.15 -9.86
CA ALA A 149 26.95 -16.24 -9.78
C ALA A 149 26.52 -14.76 -9.89
N SER A 150 25.57 -14.45 -10.78
CA SER A 150 25.00 -13.11 -10.96
C SER A 150 24.28 -12.62 -9.70
N SER A 151 23.53 -13.49 -9.03
CA SER A 151 22.87 -13.16 -7.76
C SER A 151 23.85 -12.83 -6.63
N SER A 152 25.12 -13.23 -6.75
CA SER A 152 26.20 -12.95 -5.80
C SER A 152 27.17 -11.86 -6.30
N TYR A 153 26.96 -11.30 -7.50
CA TYR A 153 27.94 -10.43 -8.16
C TYR A 153 28.02 -9.03 -7.56
N TYR A 154 26.94 -8.55 -6.94
CA TYR A 154 26.95 -7.28 -6.24
C TYR A 154 26.13 -7.38 -4.96
N THR A 155 26.71 -6.87 -3.87
CA THR A 155 25.96 -6.54 -2.67
C THR A 155 25.85 -5.03 -2.63
N VAL A 156 24.62 -4.51 -2.59
CA VAL A 156 24.41 -3.09 -2.32
C VAL A 156 24.62 -2.90 -0.82
N ASP A 157 25.83 -2.50 -0.44
CA ASP A 157 26.13 -2.04 0.90
C ASP A 157 25.57 -0.61 1.03
N ASN A 158 24.34 -0.50 1.53
CA ASN A 158 23.83 0.79 1.99
C ASN A 158 24.42 1.03 3.38
N THR A 159 25.54 1.78 3.42
CA THR A 159 26.20 2.22 4.65
C THR A 159 25.29 3.10 5.54
N ASP A 160 24.11 3.51 5.05
CA ASP A 160 23.02 4.07 5.85
C ASP A 160 22.05 2.98 6.31
N GLU A 161 22.32 2.36 7.47
CA GLU A 161 21.43 1.38 8.13
C GLU A 161 19.98 1.88 8.31
N LYS A 162 19.76 3.20 8.28
CA LYS A 162 18.44 3.84 8.43
C LYS A 162 17.62 3.96 7.15
N ASN A 163 18.21 3.79 5.97
CA ASN A 163 17.49 3.82 4.69
C ASN A 163 17.71 2.52 3.93
N LYS A 164 17.28 1.43 4.56
CA LYS A 164 17.17 0.12 3.93
C LYS A 164 16.31 0.22 2.67
N ASN A 165 16.84 -0.28 1.55
CA ASN A 165 16.24 -0.33 0.22
C ASN A 165 14.93 -1.13 0.21
N VAL A 166 13.86 -0.55 0.76
CA VAL A 166 12.47 -0.90 0.46
C VAL A 166 12.08 0.01 -0.70
N ASN A 167 11.72 -0.61 -1.84
CA ASN A 167 11.26 0.02 -3.09
C ASN A 167 11.22 1.55 -3.03
N SER A 168 12.31 2.23 -3.47
CA SER A 168 12.43 3.69 -3.43
C SER A 168 11.19 4.39 -3.99
N SER A 169 10.56 3.82 -5.02
CA SER A 169 9.30 4.28 -5.60
C SER A 169 8.10 4.19 -4.65
N VAL A 170 8.00 3.15 -3.81
CA VAL A 170 6.90 2.99 -2.84
C VAL A 170 7.10 3.95 -1.66
N ASN A 171 8.32 4.08 -1.14
CA ASN A 171 8.61 5.05 -0.09
C ASN A 171 8.42 6.49 -0.56
N ALA A 172 8.84 6.81 -1.79
CA ALA A 172 8.56 8.09 -2.43
C ALA A 172 7.05 8.33 -2.59
N GLY A 173 6.30 7.30 -3.00
CA GLY A 173 4.84 7.37 -3.11
C GLY A 173 4.15 7.62 -1.76
N ILE A 174 4.57 6.93 -0.70
CA ILE A 174 4.06 7.15 0.65
C ILE A 174 4.44 8.54 1.17
N GLY A 175 5.69 8.99 0.93
CA GLY A 175 6.14 10.33 1.27
C GLY A 175 5.28 11.40 0.61
N PHE A 176 5.06 11.28 -0.71
CA PHE A 176 4.20 12.19 -1.46
C PHE A 176 2.75 12.17 -0.97
N ALA A 177 2.17 10.97 -0.76
CA ALA A 177 0.82 10.83 -0.24
C ALA A 177 0.68 11.45 1.16
N SER A 178 1.68 11.24 2.03
CA SER A 178 1.70 11.84 3.36
C SER A 178 1.74 13.36 3.24
N GLY A 179 2.61 13.94 2.40
CA GLY A 179 2.66 15.38 2.13
C GLY A 179 1.33 15.96 1.64
N ILE A 180 0.64 15.27 0.73
CA ILE A 180 -0.71 15.66 0.28
C ILE A 180 -1.71 15.63 1.45
N ILE A 181 -1.67 14.61 2.31
CA ILE A 181 -2.55 14.52 3.48
C ILE A 181 -2.28 15.68 4.45
N ILE A 182 -1.01 16.01 4.71
CA ILE A 182 -0.65 17.18 5.52
C ILE A 182 -1.24 18.44 4.90
N TYR A 183 -1.04 18.65 3.60
CA TYR A 183 -1.54 19.82 2.87
C TYR A 183 -3.07 19.95 2.95
N ILE A 184 -3.82 18.88 2.64
CA ILE A 184 -5.29 18.88 2.70
C ILE A 184 -5.76 19.13 4.14
N THR A 185 -5.12 18.52 5.13
CA THR A 185 -5.47 18.71 6.54
C THR A 185 -5.27 20.16 6.96
N MET A 186 -4.12 20.74 6.60
CA MET A 186 -3.79 22.14 6.88
C MET A 186 -4.78 23.09 6.20
N PHE A 187 -5.18 22.79 4.96
CA PHE A 187 -6.20 23.54 4.23
C PHE A 187 -7.57 23.48 4.92
N ILE A 188 -8.02 22.30 5.36
CA ILE A 188 -9.29 22.11 6.06
C ILE A 188 -9.31 22.88 7.38
N PHE A 189 -8.24 22.81 8.17
CA PHE A 189 -8.16 23.57 9.42
C PHE A 189 -8.05 25.08 9.18
N GLY A 190 -7.30 25.50 8.16
CA GLY A 190 -7.24 26.89 7.72
C GLY A 190 -8.63 27.43 7.34
N ALA A 191 -9.41 26.64 6.60
CA ALA A 191 -10.79 26.99 6.27
C ALA A 191 -11.70 27.05 7.51
N MET A 192 -11.51 26.18 8.51
CA MET A 192 -12.24 26.25 9.78
C MET A 192 -11.90 27.53 10.56
N VAL A 193 -10.62 27.92 10.60
CA VAL A 193 -10.19 29.17 11.24
C VAL A 193 -10.83 30.37 10.53
N MET A 194 -10.76 30.41 9.19
CA MET A 194 -11.35 31.49 8.39
C MET A 194 -12.86 31.62 8.64
N ARG A 195 -13.60 30.51 8.61
CA ARG A 195 -15.05 30.51 8.91
C ARG A 195 -15.34 30.97 10.33
N GLY A 196 -14.57 30.49 11.31
CA GLY A 196 -14.73 30.91 12.70
C GLY A 196 -14.50 32.41 12.91
N VAL A 197 -13.58 33.02 12.16
CA VAL A 197 -13.34 34.47 12.17
C VAL A 197 -14.49 35.22 11.48
N MET A 198 -14.98 34.73 10.34
CA MET A 198 -16.09 35.34 9.60
C MET A 198 -17.43 35.33 10.36
N GLU A 199 -17.74 34.25 11.06
CA GLU A 199 -18.93 34.15 11.93
C GLU A 199 -18.90 35.22 13.04
N GLU A 200 -17.71 35.53 13.57
CA GLU A 200 -17.60 36.58 14.59
C GLU A 200 -17.80 37.98 14.00
N LYS A 201 -17.40 38.22 12.75
CA LYS A 201 -17.61 39.51 12.10
C LYS A 201 -19.10 39.78 11.77
N THR A 202 -19.93 38.74 11.71
CA THR A 202 -21.31 38.81 11.19
C THR A 202 -22.41 38.67 12.25
N THR A 203 -22.08 38.29 13.49
CA THR A 203 -23.08 37.96 14.52
C THR A 203 -23.29 39.08 15.57
N ARG A 204 -24.55 39.35 15.94
CA ARG A 204 -24.93 40.33 16.99
C ARG A 204 -24.35 40.01 18.37
N ILE A 205 -24.08 38.73 18.64
CA ILE A 205 -23.42 38.27 19.88
C ILE A 205 -21.98 38.79 19.96
N ALA A 206 -21.30 38.91 18.81
CA ALA A 206 -19.95 39.42 18.75
C ALA A 206 -19.86 40.93 19.07
N GLU A 207 -20.87 41.75 18.72
CA GLU A 207 -20.91 43.18 19.10
C GLU A 207 -20.85 43.37 20.63
N VAL A 208 -21.57 42.54 21.37
CA VAL A 208 -21.61 42.56 22.84
C VAL A 208 -20.29 42.04 23.44
N ILE A 209 -19.60 41.11 22.78
CA ILE A 209 -18.30 40.58 23.24
C ILE A 209 -17.17 41.57 22.91
N ILE A 210 -17.23 42.24 21.75
CA ILE A 210 -16.26 43.24 21.31
C ILE A 210 -16.30 44.51 22.16
N SER A 211 -17.47 44.90 22.67
CA SER A 211 -17.56 46.00 23.65
C SER A 211 -16.86 45.66 24.97
N SER A 212 -16.63 44.37 25.25
CA SER A 212 -16.01 43.86 26.48
C SER A 212 -14.56 43.38 26.31
N VAL A 213 -14.11 43.06 25.10
CA VAL A 213 -12.80 42.45 24.81
C VAL A 213 -12.22 42.97 23.48
N LYS A 214 -10.92 43.29 23.46
CA LYS A 214 -10.24 43.78 22.25
C LYS A 214 -10.33 42.74 21.10
N PRO A 215 -10.62 43.16 19.85
CA PRO A 215 -10.78 42.24 18.71
C PRO A 215 -9.62 41.27 18.48
N PHE A 216 -8.37 41.73 18.64
CA PHE A 216 -7.19 40.88 18.51
C PHE A 216 -7.17 39.72 19.53
N GLN A 217 -7.59 39.97 20.78
CA GLN A 217 -7.61 38.94 21.82
C GLN A 217 -8.66 37.86 21.54
N LEU A 218 -9.77 38.26 20.91
CA LEU A 218 -10.82 37.35 20.48
C LEU A 218 -10.33 36.47 19.32
N MET A 219 -9.76 37.09 18.29
CA MET A 219 -9.21 36.41 17.12
C MET A 219 -8.10 35.41 17.51
N MET A 220 -7.14 35.85 18.33
CA MET A 220 -6.06 35.00 18.83
C MET A 220 -6.60 33.82 19.65
N GLY A 221 -7.59 34.07 20.52
CA GLY A 221 -8.25 33.02 21.29
C GLY A 221 -8.93 31.97 20.42
N LYS A 222 -9.60 32.39 19.34
CA LYS A 222 -10.23 31.46 18.37
C LYS A 222 -9.19 30.66 17.59
N ILE A 223 -8.17 31.31 17.05
CA ILE A 223 -7.12 30.64 16.26
C ILE A 223 -6.44 29.56 17.12
N LEU A 224 -6.02 29.91 18.33
CA LEU A 224 -5.40 28.97 19.26
C LEU A 224 -6.38 27.89 19.72
N GLY A 225 -7.66 28.21 19.90
CA GLY A 225 -8.70 27.25 20.25
C GLY A 225 -8.89 26.20 19.17
N ILE A 226 -9.05 26.62 17.91
CA ILE A 226 -9.20 25.73 16.75
C ILE A 226 -7.91 24.92 16.51
N GLY A 227 -6.74 25.55 16.65
CA GLY A 227 -5.45 24.86 16.58
C GLY A 227 -5.33 23.75 17.65
N ALA A 228 -5.71 24.03 18.89
CA ALA A 228 -5.72 23.04 19.97
C ALA A 228 -6.70 21.87 19.69
N VAL A 229 -7.85 22.14 19.06
CA VAL A 229 -8.78 21.09 18.61
C VAL A 229 -8.11 20.19 17.56
N GLY A 230 -7.41 20.77 16.58
CA GLY A 230 -6.68 20.01 15.56
C GLY A 230 -5.55 19.15 16.14
N LEU A 231 -4.77 19.68 17.11
CA LEU A 231 -3.76 18.90 17.83
C LEU A 231 -4.38 17.72 18.60
N THR A 232 -5.52 17.95 19.25
CA THR A 232 -6.24 16.89 19.98
C THR A 232 -6.76 15.83 19.01
N GLN A 233 -7.28 16.24 17.86
CA GLN A 233 -7.72 15.32 16.81
C GLN A 233 -6.56 14.46 16.31
N MET A 234 -5.39 15.05 16.05
CA MET A 234 -4.19 14.31 15.65
C MET A 234 -3.76 13.32 16.73
N LEU A 235 -3.70 13.74 17.99
CA LEU A 235 -3.32 12.86 19.10
C LEU A 235 -4.27 11.67 19.23
N LEU A 236 -5.58 11.91 19.08
CA LEU A 236 -6.58 10.85 19.04
C LEU A 236 -6.38 9.91 17.85
N TRP A 237 -6.04 10.43 16.67
CA TRP A 237 -5.73 9.60 15.50
C TRP A 237 -4.51 8.69 15.73
N ILE A 238 -3.43 9.22 16.29
CA ILE A 238 -2.23 8.43 16.59
C ILE A 238 -2.58 7.28 17.53
N ILE A 239 -3.31 7.55 18.61
CA ILE A 239 -3.71 6.54 19.59
C ILE A 239 -4.65 5.50 18.96
N LEU A 240 -5.67 5.95 18.22
CA LEU A 240 -6.65 5.06 17.59
C LEU A 240 -6.00 4.17 16.53
N ILE A 241 -5.18 4.75 15.63
CA ILE A 241 -4.48 3.98 14.61
C ILE A 241 -3.57 2.95 15.25
N PHE A 242 -2.84 3.32 16.31
CA PHE A 242 -1.97 2.39 17.04
C PHE A 242 -2.77 1.22 17.66
N LEU A 243 -3.85 1.52 18.38
CA LEU A 243 -4.70 0.52 19.01
C LEU A 243 -5.38 -0.41 18.00
N ILE A 244 -6.00 0.16 16.97
CA ILE A 244 -6.74 -0.61 15.95
C ILE A 244 -5.76 -1.41 15.10
N SER A 245 -4.58 -0.87 14.76
CA SER A 245 -3.56 -1.62 14.00
C SER A 245 -3.01 -2.80 14.81
N THR A 246 -2.82 -2.63 16.12
CA THR A 246 -2.40 -3.72 17.01
C THR A 246 -3.43 -4.86 17.01
N ALA A 247 -4.72 -4.52 17.09
CA ALA A 247 -5.80 -5.51 16.97
C ALA A 247 -5.88 -6.09 15.54
N ALA A 248 -5.67 -5.30 14.50
CA ALA A 248 -5.70 -5.77 13.11
C ALA A 248 -4.63 -6.83 12.82
N PHE A 249 -3.44 -6.71 13.42
CA PHE A 249 -2.37 -7.70 13.25
C PHE A 249 -2.77 -9.10 13.75
N THR A 250 -3.69 -9.22 14.72
CA THR A 250 -4.13 -10.53 15.22
C THR A 250 -5.05 -11.27 14.25
N PHE A 251 -5.65 -10.58 13.28
CA PHE A 251 -6.53 -11.16 12.27
C PHE A 251 -5.80 -11.58 10.99
N LEU A 252 -4.51 -11.26 10.87
CA LEU A 252 -3.73 -11.61 9.69
C LEU A 252 -3.27 -13.08 9.73
N PRO A 253 -3.23 -13.77 8.58
CA PRO A 253 -2.66 -15.12 8.50
C PRO A 253 -1.21 -15.15 8.99
N THR A 254 -0.84 -16.22 9.72
CA THR A 254 0.51 -16.41 10.28
C THR A 254 1.61 -16.37 9.21
N ASP A 255 1.32 -16.90 8.02
CA ASP A 255 2.27 -16.91 6.89
C ASP A 255 2.67 -15.50 6.44
N VAL A 256 1.73 -14.54 6.48
CA VAL A 256 2.01 -13.13 6.14
C VAL A 256 2.84 -12.48 7.23
N LEU A 257 2.54 -12.75 8.50
CA LEU A 257 3.31 -12.24 9.64
C LEU A 257 4.77 -12.73 9.61
N GLU A 258 4.99 -14.01 9.29
CA GLU A 258 6.36 -14.55 9.13
C GLU A 258 7.09 -13.88 7.98
N GLN A 259 6.44 -13.72 6.82
CA GLN A 259 7.00 -12.99 5.69
C GLN A 259 7.37 -11.54 6.06
N VAL A 260 6.52 -10.83 6.81
CA VAL A 260 6.81 -9.47 7.29
C VAL A 260 8.04 -9.48 8.21
N LYS A 261 8.15 -10.44 9.14
CA LYS A 261 9.32 -10.57 10.02
C LYS A 261 10.61 -10.80 9.23
N HIS A 262 10.59 -11.70 8.24
CA HIS A 262 11.73 -11.95 7.36
C HIS A 262 12.15 -10.70 6.58
N ILE A 263 11.18 -9.93 6.08
CA ILE A 263 11.44 -8.64 5.42
C ILE A 263 12.02 -7.63 6.39
N GLN A 264 11.51 -7.54 7.63
CA GLN A 264 12.01 -6.58 8.62
C GLN A 264 13.44 -6.89 9.07
N SER A 265 13.76 -8.18 9.27
CA SER A 265 15.12 -8.60 9.61
C SER A 265 16.09 -8.35 8.46
N ASN A 266 15.66 -8.63 7.22
CA ASN A 266 16.51 -8.53 6.03
C ASN A 266 15.83 -7.75 4.88
N PRO A 267 15.70 -6.41 4.97
CA PRO A 267 14.96 -5.61 3.98
C PRO A 267 15.50 -5.69 2.55
N GLY A 268 16.81 -5.95 2.39
CA GLY A 268 17.43 -6.19 1.08
C GLY A 268 16.94 -7.46 0.36
N MET A 269 16.24 -8.37 1.05
CA MET A 269 15.62 -9.53 0.41
C MET A 269 14.35 -9.21 -0.38
N MET A 270 13.67 -8.09 -0.09
CA MET A 270 12.47 -7.70 -0.85
C MET A 270 12.81 -7.34 -2.31
N THR A 271 13.98 -6.74 -2.53
CA THR A 271 14.45 -6.33 -3.85
C THR A 271 15.12 -7.46 -4.62
N SER A 272 15.83 -8.37 -3.92
CA SER A 272 16.52 -9.49 -4.56
C SER A 272 15.60 -10.66 -4.94
N ASN A 273 14.47 -10.85 -4.24
CA ASN A 273 13.49 -11.85 -4.63
C ASN A 273 12.03 -11.35 -4.51
N PRO A 274 11.58 -10.48 -5.45
CA PRO A 274 10.24 -9.90 -5.40
C PRO A 274 9.13 -10.95 -5.44
N GLY A 275 9.33 -12.11 -6.07
CA GLY A 275 8.30 -13.14 -6.23
C GLY A 275 8.03 -14.00 -4.99
N GLN A 276 8.87 -13.89 -3.94
CA GLN A 276 8.78 -14.75 -2.76
C GLN A 276 7.80 -14.23 -1.70
N TYR A 277 7.58 -12.92 -1.64
CA TYR A 277 6.74 -12.28 -0.64
C TYR A 277 5.38 -11.88 -1.22
N SER A 278 4.32 -12.15 -0.48
CA SER A 278 2.96 -11.71 -0.83
C SER A 278 2.87 -10.18 -0.89
N ALA A 279 1.96 -9.66 -1.72
CA ALA A 279 1.70 -8.22 -1.80
C ALA A 279 1.30 -7.63 -0.43
N ALA A 280 0.51 -8.39 0.34
CA ALA A 280 0.13 -8.08 1.72
C ALA A 280 1.37 -7.89 2.63
N ALA A 281 2.30 -8.85 2.63
CA ALA A 281 3.51 -8.78 3.46
C ALA A 281 4.40 -7.58 3.07
N LYS A 282 4.57 -7.33 1.77
CA LYS A 282 5.33 -6.16 1.30
C LYS A 282 4.70 -4.85 1.76
N GLY A 283 3.39 -4.71 1.61
CA GLY A 283 2.65 -3.51 2.02
C GLY A 283 2.79 -3.22 3.51
N ILE A 284 2.60 -4.23 4.35
CA ILE A 284 2.76 -4.12 5.81
C ILE A 284 4.21 -3.74 6.16
N ALA A 285 5.19 -4.44 5.59
CA ALA A 285 6.58 -4.18 5.89
C ALA A 285 7.00 -2.74 5.52
N ASN A 286 6.54 -2.24 4.37
CA ASN A 286 6.77 -0.85 3.97
C ASN A 286 6.18 0.13 4.98
N LEU A 287 4.94 -0.08 5.43
CA LEU A 287 4.28 0.78 6.45
C LEU A 287 5.04 0.79 7.79
N THR A 288 5.57 -0.37 8.20
CA THR A 288 6.33 -0.47 9.46
C THR A 288 7.73 0.12 9.37
N ASN A 289 8.34 0.14 8.18
CA ASN A 289 9.67 0.71 7.95
C ASN A 289 9.67 2.23 7.85
N LEU A 290 8.50 2.88 7.79
CA LEU A 290 8.42 4.33 7.76
C LEU A 290 8.91 4.94 9.06
N ASN A 291 9.63 6.05 8.95
CA ASN A 291 10.04 6.86 10.10
C ASN A 291 8.85 7.69 10.60
N TRP A 292 7.91 7.02 11.28
CA TRP A 292 6.74 7.65 11.89
C TRP A 292 7.08 8.83 12.81
N PRO A 293 8.15 8.79 13.64
CA PRO A 293 8.57 9.96 14.42
C PRO A 293 8.86 11.19 13.56
N LEU A 294 9.56 11.02 12.44
CA LEU A 294 9.85 12.12 11.52
C LEU A 294 8.58 12.65 10.86
N ILE A 295 7.69 11.76 10.37
CA ILE A 295 6.44 12.16 9.73
C ILE A 295 5.55 12.95 10.71
N LEU A 296 5.39 12.46 11.93
CA LEU A 296 4.61 13.12 12.97
C LEU A 296 5.27 14.44 13.41
N GLY A 297 6.60 14.47 13.49
CA GLY A 297 7.37 15.68 13.78
C GLY A 297 7.21 16.76 12.71
N CYS A 298 7.32 16.38 11.42
CA CYS A 298 7.08 17.28 10.29
C CYS A 298 5.63 17.77 10.28
N PHE A 299 4.65 16.90 10.52
CA PHE A 299 3.26 17.32 10.63
C PHE A 299 3.09 18.37 11.73
N LEU A 300 3.61 18.13 12.94
CA LEU A 300 3.54 19.09 14.03
C LEU A 300 4.22 20.42 13.68
N PHE A 301 5.38 20.35 13.03
CA PHE A 301 6.12 21.52 12.59
C PHE A 301 5.32 22.36 11.59
N TYR A 302 4.78 21.75 10.52
CA TYR A 302 3.98 22.45 9.52
C TYR A 302 2.63 22.92 10.08
N PHE A 303 1.97 22.12 10.92
CA PHE A 303 0.69 22.48 11.50
C PHE A 303 0.79 23.68 12.46
N LEU A 304 1.86 23.76 13.23
CA LEU A 304 2.10 24.88 14.16
C LEU A 304 2.79 26.07 13.50
N GLY A 305 3.69 25.82 12.54
CA GLY A 305 4.51 26.82 11.88
C GLY A 305 3.81 27.54 10.73
N GLY A 306 2.88 26.86 10.04
CA GLY A 306 2.29 27.33 8.79
C GLY A 306 3.15 27.03 7.58
#